data_AF-A0A2V8NPR8-F1
#
_entry.id   AF-A0A2V8NPR8-F1
#
_cell.length_a   1.000
_cell.length_b   1.000
_cell.length_c   1.000
_cell.angle_alpha   90.00
_cell.angle_beta   90.00
_cell.angle_gamma   90.00
#
_symmetry.space_group_name_H-M   'P 1'
#
loop_
_entity.id
_entity.type
_entity.pdbx_description
1 polymer ?
#
loop_
_entity_poly.entity_id
_entity_poly.type
_entity_poly.pdbx_seq_one_letter_code
_entity_poly.pdbx_strand_id
1 'polypeptide(L)'
;MRNELRDVVIASVVAGIVLLAAMLGAAQAPAYRAPRTADGKPNLNGIWQALNTADWDLQGHAAAKGPVPSLGAMFSVPPGLGVVEGDEIPYLPAAAAKKKENQANWVKLDPEVKCYLPGVPRATYLPYPFQIVQGQQNILISYEYAGAVRVINMGAPTKAPGESWMGWSNGHWEGETLVVDVTSLNDLTWFDRAGNFHSDALHVVERYTPRSADTLNYEATIEDPKVFSRPWKISMPLYRRVEKNAKLLEYKCVEFAEELLYGPLRKKQ
;
A
#
# COMPACT_ATOMS: atom_id res chain seq x y z
N MET A 1 -53.42 -27.80 37.48
CA MET A 1 -52.01 -27.72 37.94
C MET A 1 -50.95 -27.96 36.86
N ARG A 2 -51.12 -28.90 35.90
CA ARG A 2 -50.10 -29.18 34.87
C ARG A 2 -50.01 -28.15 33.73
N ASN A 3 -51.05 -27.37 33.45
CA ASN A 3 -51.05 -26.35 32.39
C ASN A 3 -50.52 -25.00 32.89
N GLU A 4 -50.89 -24.58 34.10
CA GLU A 4 -50.39 -23.36 34.76
C GLU A 4 -48.84 -23.32 34.86
N LEU A 5 -48.21 -24.46 35.18
CA LEU A 5 -46.75 -24.55 35.25
C LEU A 5 -46.08 -24.45 33.88
N ARG A 6 -46.77 -24.83 32.80
CA ARG A 6 -46.24 -24.78 31.43
C ARG A 6 -46.21 -23.35 30.91
N ASP A 7 -47.26 -22.59 31.19
CA ASP A 7 -47.39 -21.20 30.71
C ASP A 7 -46.42 -20.25 31.45
N VAL A 8 -46.18 -20.49 32.74
CA VAL A 8 -45.17 -19.74 33.52
C VAL A 8 -43.75 -20.04 33.05
N VAL A 9 -43.43 -21.29 32.71
CA VAL A 9 -42.10 -21.66 32.18
C VAL A 9 -41.88 -21.08 30.78
N ILE A 10 -42.90 -21.05 29.91
CA ILE A 10 -42.81 -20.46 28.57
C ILE A 10 -42.64 -18.93 28.66
N ALA A 11 -43.39 -18.24 29.52
CA ALA A 11 -43.25 -16.79 29.71
C ALA A 11 -41.86 -16.40 30.25
N SER A 12 -41.29 -17.22 31.14
CA SER A 12 -39.95 -17.00 31.73
C SER A 12 -38.82 -17.19 30.71
N VAL A 13 -38.95 -18.17 29.81
CA VAL A 13 -37.97 -18.44 28.75
C VAL A 13 -38.03 -17.37 27.65
N VAL A 14 -39.23 -16.90 27.29
CA VAL A 14 -39.38 -15.82 26.29
C VAL A 14 -38.85 -14.48 26.81
N ALA A 15 -39.09 -14.13 28.08
CA ALA A 15 -38.52 -12.93 28.69
C ALA A 15 -36.98 -12.99 28.80
N GLY A 16 -36.42 -14.15 29.10
CA GLY A 16 -34.96 -14.38 29.13
C GLY A 16 -34.30 -14.27 27.76
N ILE A 17 -34.97 -14.71 26.70
CA ILE A 17 -34.46 -14.63 25.32
C ILE A 17 -34.53 -13.18 24.78
N VAL A 18 -35.57 -12.41 25.13
CA VAL A 18 -35.67 -11.00 24.73
C VAL A 18 -34.64 -10.12 25.47
N LEU A 19 -34.31 -10.44 26.73
CA LEU A 19 -33.26 -9.75 27.49
C LEU A 19 -31.82 -10.12 27.02
N LEU A 20 -31.60 -11.32 26.49
CA LEU A 20 -30.30 -11.69 25.89
C LEU A 20 -30.12 -11.13 24.46
N ALA A 21 -31.20 -10.91 23.71
CA ALA A 21 -31.12 -10.35 22.35
C ALA A 21 -30.77 -8.84 22.33
N ALA A 22 -30.96 -8.13 23.45
CA ALA A 22 -30.69 -6.70 23.54
C ALA A 22 -29.20 -6.34 23.76
N MET A 23 -28.31 -7.32 23.99
CA MET A 23 -26.88 -7.06 24.25
C MET A 23 -25.94 -7.45 23.10
N LEU A 24 -26.46 -7.85 21.94
CA LEU A 24 -25.65 -8.18 20.75
C LEU A 24 -25.54 -7.02 19.75
N GLY A 25 -25.82 -5.79 20.18
CA GLY A 25 -25.25 -4.62 19.52
C GLY A 25 -23.76 -4.61 19.84
N ALA A 26 -22.94 -5.24 19.00
CA ALA A 26 -21.49 -5.06 19.06
C ALA A 26 -21.24 -3.55 19.00
N ALA A 27 -20.97 -2.94 20.16
CA ALA A 27 -20.55 -1.56 20.24
C ALA A 27 -19.26 -1.49 19.42
N GLN A 28 -19.35 -1.02 18.17
CA GLN A 28 -18.18 -0.71 17.38
C GLN A 28 -17.39 0.29 18.22
N ALA A 29 -16.19 -0.10 18.64
CA ALA A 29 -15.31 0.81 19.34
C ALA A 29 -15.23 2.11 18.51
N PRO A 30 -15.33 3.28 19.15
CA PRO A 30 -15.29 4.54 18.41
C PRO A 30 -14.03 4.59 17.55
N ALA A 31 -14.16 5.09 16.32
CA ALA A 31 -13.04 5.23 15.41
C ALA A 31 -11.90 6.00 16.11
N TYR A 32 -10.67 5.50 15.96
CA TYR A 32 -9.51 6.10 16.61
C TYR A 32 -9.31 7.54 16.14
N ARG A 33 -9.08 8.44 17.10
CA ARG A 33 -8.78 9.85 16.83
C ARG A 33 -7.31 10.11 17.11
N ALA A 34 -6.57 10.45 16.07
CA ALA A 34 -5.14 10.72 16.22
C ALA A 34 -4.89 12.00 17.03
N PRO A 35 -3.75 12.09 17.76
CA PRO A 35 -3.27 13.36 18.30
C PRO A 35 -3.26 14.45 17.23
N ARG A 36 -3.42 15.70 17.64
CA ARG A 36 -3.48 16.81 16.69
C ARG A 36 -2.13 17.50 16.51
N THR A 37 -1.86 17.93 15.29
CA THR A 37 -0.82 18.90 14.97
C THR A 37 -1.22 20.30 15.46
N ALA A 38 -0.31 21.27 15.37
CA ALA A 38 -0.56 22.65 15.82
C ALA A 38 -1.71 23.34 15.06
N ASP A 39 -1.97 22.94 13.81
CA ASP A 39 -3.09 23.39 12.97
C ASP A 39 -4.36 22.53 13.13
N GLY A 40 -4.39 21.63 14.13
CA GLY A 40 -5.58 20.88 14.51
C GLY A 40 -5.88 19.64 13.65
N LYS A 41 -4.98 19.27 12.72
CA LYS A 41 -5.13 18.11 11.83
C LYS A 41 -4.66 16.81 12.50
N PRO A 42 -5.12 15.63 12.04
CA PRO A 42 -4.58 14.35 12.49
C PRO A 42 -3.06 14.26 12.32
N ASN A 43 -2.35 13.89 13.38
CA ASN A 43 -0.90 13.75 13.37
C ASN A 43 -0.49 12.35 12.91
N LEU A 44 0.03 12.28 11.67
CA LEU A 44 0.60 11.11 11.01
C LEU A 44 2.13 11.08 11.05
N ASN A 45 2.79 12.08 11.65
CA ASN A 45 4.25 12.11 11.73
C ASN A 45 4.80 10.81 12.32
N GLY A 46 5.83 10.26 11.68
CA GLY A 46 6.40 8.98 12.09
C GLY A 46 7.17 8.29 10.99
N ILE A 47 7.88 7.23 11.38
CA ILE A 47 8.46 6.26 10.45
C ILE A 47 7.50 5.08 10.40
N TRP A 48 7.08 4.71 9.20
CA TRP A 48 6.06 3.72 8.91
C TRP A 48 6.62 2.67 7.96
N GLN A 49 6.07 1.46 8.00
CA GLN A 49 6.45 0.38 7.10
C GLN A 49 5.28 -0.57 6.87
N ALA A 50 5.12 -1.05 5.63
CA ALA A 50 4.27 -2.20 5.35
C ALA A 50 4.97 -3.49 5.80
N LEU A 51 4.27 -4.33 6.55
CA LEU A 51 4.78 -5.64 6.99
C LEU A 51 3.97 -6.76 6.31
N ASN A 52 4.12 -6.88 4.99
CA ASN A 52 3.43 -7.87 4.16
C ASN A 52 4.30 -8.23 2.94
N THR A 53 3.74 -8.98 1.99
CA THR A 53 4.43 -9.43 0.77
C THR A 53 3.90 -8.74 -0.49
N ALA A 54 3.30 -7.55 -0.36
CA ALA A 54 2.70 -6.81 -1.48
C ALA A 54 3.71 -6.41 -2.57
N ASP A 55 4.99 -6.22 -2.23
CA ASP A 55 6.05 -6.01 -3.22
C ASP A 55 6.34 -7.27 -4.07
N TRP A 56 6.04 -8.47 -3.55
CA TRP A 56 6.21 -9.71 -4.31
C TRP A 56 5.05 -9.95 -5.28
N ASP A 57 3.82 -9.86 -4.80
CA ASP A 57 2.59 -9.86 -5.59
C ASP A 57 1.49 -9.20 -4.75
N LEU A 58 0.75 -8.28 -5.36
CA LEU A 58 -0.41 -7.66 -4.72
C LEU A 58 -1.55 -8.66 -4.48
N GLN A 59 -1.67 -9.72 -5.28
CA GLN A 59 -2.69 -10.76 -5.13
C GLN A 59 -2.24 -11.86 -4.15
N GLY A 60 -3.18 -12.69 -3.70
CA GLY A 60 -2.89 -13.87 -2.90
C GLY A 60 -1.97 -14.84 -3.65
N HIS A 61 -0.92 -15.31 -2.99
CA HIS A 61 0.08 -16.18 -3.61
C HIS A 61 0.70 -17.18 -2.64
N ALA A 62 0.99 -18.38 -3.13
CA ALA A 62 1.74 -19.38 -2.39
C ALA A 62 3.25 -19.08 -2.45
N ALA A 63 4.01 -19.69 -1.53
CA ALA A 63 5.46 -19.67 -1.60
C ALA A 63 5.93 -20.27 -2.94
N ALA A 64 6.92 -19.65 -3.57
CA ALA A 64 7.42 -20.08 -4.86
C ALA A 64 8.94 -19.94 -4.98
N LYS A 65 9.49 -20.58 -6.02
CA LYS A 65 10.91 -20.43 -6.36
C LYS A 65 11.18 -18.99 -6.80
N GLY A 66 12.33 -18.48 -6.39
CA GLY A 66 12.82 -17.18 -6.82
C GLY A 66 13.18 -17.13 -8.31
N PRO A 67 13.36 -15.92 -8.86
CA PRO A 67 13.83 -15.73 -10.24
C PRO A 67 15.21 -16.29 -10.53
N VAL A 68 16.06 -16.38 -9.49
CA VAL A 68 17.48 -16.72 -9.57
C VAL A 68 17.70 -18.01 -8.78
N PRO A 69 17.58 -19.19 -9.41
CA PRO A 69 17.59 -20.48 -8.70
C PRO A 69 18.86 -20.71 -7.87
N SER A 70 19.99 -20.16 -8.30
CA SER A 70 21.28 -20.28 -7.58
C SER A 70 21.27 -19.65 -6.19
N LEU A 71 20.33 -18.76 -5.88
CA LEU A 71 20.18 -18.16 -4.54
C LEU A 71 19.32 -19.03 -3.60
N GLY A 72 18.68 -20.08 -4.10
CA GLY A 72 17.86 -20.99 -3.28
C GLY A 72 16.78 -20.25 -2.47
N ALA A 73 16.63 -20.59 -1.20
CA ALA A 73 15.62 -20.00 -0.32
C ALA A 73 15.86 -18.50 -0.02
N MET A 74 17.11 -18.02 -0.13
CA MET A 74 17.47 -16.62 0.17
C MET A 74 16.73 -15.62 -0.71
N PHE A 75 16.37 -16.02 -1.92
CA PHE A 75 15.62 -15.19 -2.86
C PHE A 75 14.32 -15.86 -3.33
N SER A 76 13.76 -16.72 -2.47
CA SER A 76 12.45 -17.33 -2.72
C SER A 76 11.32 -16.31 -2.56
N VAL A 77 10.18 -16.57 -3.22
CA VAL A 77 8.97 -15.77 -3.07
C VAL A 77 8.23 -16.25 -1.81
N PRO A 78 8.07 -15.40 -0.77
CA PRO A 78 7.27 -15.76 0.40
C PRO A 78 5.78 -15.84 0.04
N PRO A 79 4.96 -16.63 0.78
CA PRO A 79 3.52 -16.63 0.57
C PRO A 79 2.87 -15.33 1.09
N GLY A 80 1.75 -14.94 0.51
CA GLY A 80 1.00 -13.73 0.86
C GLY A 80 -0.51 -13.92 0.78
N LEU A 81 -1.25 -13.21 1.64
CA LEU A 81 -2.72 -13.19 1.62
C LEU A 81 -3.31 -12.30 0.51
N GLY A 82 -2.47 -11.49 -0.15
CA GLY A 82 -2.91 -10.45 -1.05
C GLY A 82 -3.43 -9.21 -0.30
N VAL A 83 -3.43 -8.08 -1.00
CA VAL A 83 -3.91 -6.78 -0.53
C VAL A 83 -4.96 -6.18 -1.46
N VAL A 84 -5.23 -6.82 -2.60
CA VAL A 84 -6.26 -6.42 -3.55
C VAL A 84 -7.65 -6.76 -3.01
N GLU A 85 -8.56 -5.78 -3.04
CA GLU A 85 -9.95 -6.01 -2.67
C GLU A 85 -10.60 -7.02 -3.63
N GLY A 86 -11.08 -8.15 -3.08
CA GLY A 86 -11.64 -9.24 -3.87
C GLY A 86 -10.60 -10.09 -4.61
N ASP A 87 -9.31 -9.83 -4.41
CA ASP A 87 -8.18 -10.56 -5.03
C ASP A 87 -8.21 -10.60 -6.57
N GLU A 88 -8.82 -9.59 -7.20
CA GLU A 88 -8.96 -9.48 -8.65
C GLU A 88 -8.40 -8.16 -9.17
N ILE A 89 -7.42 -8.25 -10.08
CA ILE A 89 -6.95 -7.09 -10.86
C ILE A 89 -7.63 -7.13 -12.24
N PRO A 90 -8.47 -6.15 -12.59
CA PRO A 90 -9.38 -6.22 -13.73
C PRO A 90 -8.71 -5.82 -15.05
N TYR A 91 -7.66 -6.53 -15.45
CA TYR A 91 -6.88 -6.27 -16.66
C TYR A 91 -7.72 -6.28 -17.94
N LEU A 92 -7.39 -5.37 -18.87
CA LEU A 92 -7.73 -5.56 -20.28
C LEU A 92 -6.98 -6.77 -20.86
N PRO A 93 -7.52 -7.46 -21.89
CA PRO A 93 -6.92 -8.69 -22.41
C PRO A 93 -5.45 -8.57 -22.84
N ALA A 94 -5.09 -7.47 -23.53
CA ALA A 94 -3.70 -7.22 -23.95
C ALA A 94 -2.77 -6.96 -22.75
N ALA A 95 -3.27 -6.25 -21.73
CA ALA A 95 -2.51 -5.98 -20.51
C ALA A 95 -2.28 -7.25 -19.69
N ALA A 96 -3.26 -8.16 -19.61
CA ALA A 96 -3.08 -9.46 -18.96
C ALA A 96 -1.96 -10.30 -19.60
N ALA A 97 -1.83 -10.26 -20.93
CA ALA A 97 -0.73 -10.91 -21.65
C ALA A 97 0.62 -10.25 -21.31
N LYS A 98 0.67 -8.92 -21.26
CA LYS A 98 1.88 -8.17 -20.89
C LYS A 98 2.32 -8.45 -19.45
N LYS A 99 1.39 -8.54 -18.50
CA LYS A 99 1.67 -8.91 -17.11
C LYS A 99 2.40 -10.25 -17.02
N LYS A 100 1.95 -11.26 -17.78
CA LYS A 100 2.61 -12.58 -17.82
C LYS A 100 4.02 -12.51 -18.42
N GLU A 101 4.20 -11.72 -19.48
CA GLU A 101 5.53 -11.47 -20.07
C GLU A 101 6.47 -10.80 -19.07
N ASN A 102 5.97 -9.78 -18.38
CA ASN A 102 6.68 -9.07 -17.31
C ASN A 102 7.12 -10.04 -16.22
N GLN A 103 6.19 -10.83 -15.68
CA GLN A 103 6.48 -11.81 -14.63
C GLN A 103 7.54 -12.85 -15.05
N ALA A 104 7.47 -13.33 -16.29
CA ALA A 104 8.45 -14.28 -16.81
C ALA A 104 9.86 -13.68 -16.94
N ASN A 105 9.98 -12.34 -17.03
CA ASN A 105 11.22 -11.62 -17.29
C ASN A 105 11.56 -10.57 -16.22
N TRP A 106 10.96 -10.65 -15.04
CA TRP A 106 11.09 -9.70 -13.93
C TRP A 106 12.52 -9.30 -13.56
N VAL A 107 13.49 -10.21 -13.53
CA VAL A 107 14.91 -9.87 -13.26
C VAL A 107 15.48 -8.87 -14.28
N LYS A 108 14.95 -8.86 -15.50
CA LYS A 108 15.40 -7.98 -16.57
C LYS A 108 14.52 -6.72 -16.69
N LEU A 109 13.23 -6.89 -16.47
CA LEU A 109 12.21 -5.90 -16.81
C LEU A 109 11.69 -5.10 -15.62
N ASP A 110 11.69 -5.63 -14.39
CA ASP A 110 11.25 -4.87 -13.21
C ASP A 110 12.17 -3.64 -13.03
N PRO A 111 11.66 -2.41 -13.06
CA PRO A 111 12.46 -1.20 -12.85
C PRO A 111 13.17 -1.18 -11.49
N GLU A 112 12.58 -1.81 -10.47
CA GLU A 112 13.12 -1.83 -9.11
C GLU A 112 14.48 -2.57 -9.05
N VAL A 113 14.67 -3.64 -9.84
CA VAL A 113 15.96 -4.38 -9.83
C VAL A 113 17.14 -3.53 -10.34
N LYS A 114 16.85 -2.39 -10.98
CA LYS A 114 17.83 -1.40 -11.48
C LYS A 114 18.00 -0.21 -10.53
N CYS A 115 17.43 -0.27 -9.34
CA CYS A 115 17.36 0.84 -8.39
C CYS A 115 16.61 2.08 -8.93
N TYR A 116 15.67 1.90 -9.86
CA TYR A 116 14.80 3.01 -10.26
C TYR A 116 13.72 3.29 -9.22
N LEU A 117 13.24 4.53 -9.20
CA LEU A 117 12.21 4.96 -8.26
C LEU A 117 10.94 4.11 -8.48
N PRO A 118 10.29 3.64 -7.41
CA PRO A 118 9.23 2.63 -7.52
C PRO A 118 7.86 3.22 -7.91
N GLY A 119 7.73 4.55 -7.89
CA GLY A 119 6.46 5.24 -8.09
C GLY A 119 5.44 4.96 -6.99
N VAL A 120 4.20 5.34 -7.24
CA VAL A 120 3.09 5.27 -6.29
C VAL A 120 2.01 4.37 -6.89
N PRO A 121 1.46 3.41 -6.14
CA PRO A 121 1.57 3.22 -4.69
C PRO A 121 2.76 2.39 -4.20
N ARG A 122 3.57 1.77 -5.07
CA ARG A 122 4.61 0.80 -4.67
C ARG A 122 5.61 1.32 -3.63
N ALA A 123 6.03 2.58 -3.72
CA ALA A 123 6.92 3.18 -2.71
C ALA A 123 6.44 2.98 -1.26
N THR A 124 5.11 3.02 -1.04
CA THR A 124 4.48 2.94 0.30
C THR A 124 4.54 1.54 0.90
N TYR A 125 4.62 0.49 0.08
CA TYR A 125 4.60 -0.90 0.54
C TYR A 125 5.81 -1.73 0.11
N LEU A 126 6.86 -1.08 -0.37
CA LEU A 126 8.17 -1.70 -0.41
C LEU A 126 8.56 -2.22 0.99
N PRO A 127 9.42 -3.26 1.09
CA PRO A 127 9.88 -3.80 2.37
C PRO A 127 10.90 -2.89 3.09
N TYR A 128 10.82 -1.57 2.87
CA TYR A 128 11.64 -0.55 3.51
C TYR A 128 10.76 0.47 4.23
N PRO A 129 11.22 1.06 5.34
CA PRO A 129 10.48 2.12 6.01
C PRO A 129 10.39 3.40 5.16
N PHE A 130 9.43 4.24 5.51
CA PHE A 130 9.32 5.61 5.04
C PHE A 130 8.90 6.54 6.17
N GLN A 131 9.25 7.81 6.07
CA GLN A 131 8.96 8.81 7.08
C GLN A 131 7.97 9.84 6.54
N ILE A 132 6.89 10.06 7.31
CA ILE A 132 5.97 11.18 7.10
C ILE A 132 6.43 12.36 7.97
N VAL A 133 6.62 13.50 7.34
CA VAL A 133 6.88 14.80 7.97
C VAL A 133 5.79 15.77 7.55
N GLN A 134 4.90 16.13 8.48
CA GLN A 134 3.77 17.00 8.21
C GLN A 134 4.13 18.46 8.51
N GLY A 135 4.06 19.31 7.50
CA GLY A 135 3.94 20.75 7.64
C GLY A 135 2.48 21.19 7.52
N GLN A 136 2.25 22.50 7.66
CA GLN A 136 0.90 23.09 7.55
C GLN A 136 0.38 23.14 6.11
N GLN A 137 1.27 23.44 5.15
CA GLN A 137 0.92 23.63 3.74
C GLN A 137 1.32 22.43 2.87
N ASN A 138 2.25 21.61 3.34
CA ASN A 138 2.77 20.47 2.61
C ASN A 138 3.06 19.32 3.58
N ILE A 139 2.90 18.09 3.10
CA ILE A 139 3.38 16.89 3.78
C ILE A 139 4.50 16.29 2.94
N LEU A 140 5.65 16.04 3.55
CA LEU A 140 6.76 15.34 2.92
C LEU A 140 6.71 13.86 3.31
N ILE A 141 6.84 12.98 2.33
CA ILE A 141 7.12 11.56 2.55
C ILE A 141 8.50 11.26 1.99
N SER A 142 9.38 10.76 2.85
CA SER A 142 10.74 10.32 2.50
C SER A 142 10.81 8.81 2.61
N TYR A 143 11.19 8.13 1.54
CA TYR A 143 11.31 6.68 1.50
C TYR A 143 12.79 6.28 1.62
N GLU A 144 13.08 5.23 2.38
CA GLU A 144 14.44 4.73 2.55
C GLU A 144 15.03 4.21 1.21
N TYR A 145 14.20 3.53 0.42
CA TYR A 145 14.58 3.01 -0.88
C TYR A 145 14.88 4.12 -1.91
N ALA A 146 16.06 4.05 -2.51
CA ALA A 146 16.56 4.95 -3.55
C ALA A 146 16.56 6.46 -3.19
N GLY A 147 16.33 6.80 -1.92
CA GLY A 147 16.09 8.18 -1.48
C GLY A 147 14.90 8.83 -2.16
N ALA A 148 13.86 8.05 -2.51
CA ALA A 148 12.66 8.60 -3.10
C ALA A 148 12.00 9.60 -2.14
N VAL A 149 11.55 10.74 -2.66
CA VAL A 149 10.85 11.76 -1.88
C VAL A 149 9.59 12.20 -2.60
N ARG A 150 8.57 12.54 -1.83
CA ARG A 150 7.28 13.02 -2.34
C ARG A 150 6.78 14.17 -1.51
N VAL A 151 6.43 15.28 -2.15
CA VAL A 151 5.76 16.41 -1.51
C VAL A 151 4.28 16.36 -1.88
N ILE A 152 3.42 16.34 -0.87
CA ILE A 152 1.97 16.41 -1.02
C ILE A 152 1.55 17.85 -0.75
N ASN A 153 1.02 18.51 -1.77
CA ASN A 153 0.45 19.86 -1.66
C ASN A 153 -0.87 19.82 -0.89
N MET A 154 -0.95 20.48 0.27
CA MET A 154 -2.18 20.55 1.09
C MET A 154 -2.99 21.83 0.86
N GLY A 155 -2.53 22.70 -0.04
CA GLY A 155 -3.21 23.93 -0.43
C GLY A 155 -4.27 23.70 -1.51
N ALA A 156 -4.55 24.74 -2.30
CA ALA A 156 -5.38 24.59 -3.49
C ALA A 156 -4.72 23.59 -4.46
N PRO A 157 -5.47 22.64 -5.05
CA PRO A 157 -4.91 21.70 -6.01
C PRO A 157 -4.20 22.39 -7.16
N THR A 158 -3.02 21.88 -7.51
CA THR A 158 -2.18 22.38 -8.60
C THR A 158 -1.98 21.30 -9.65
N LYS A 159 -1.60 21.71 -10.86
CA LYS A 159 -1.29 20.78 -11.96
C LYS A 159 0.19 20.42 -11.96
N ALA A 160 0.49 19.19 -12.36
CA ALA A 160 1.86 18.75 -12.56
C ALA A 160 2.54 19.57 -13.66
N PRO A 161 3.84 19.88 -13.51
CA PRO A 161 4.64 20.49 -14.58
C PRO A 161 4.97 19.49 -15.71
N GLY A 162 4.82 18.18 -15.45
CA GLY A 162 5.07 17.09 -16.39
C GLY A 162 5.01 15.75 -15.68
N GLU A 163 5.20 14.67 -16.44
CA GLU A 163 5.27 13.31 -15.91
C GLU A 163 6.53 13.10 -15.08
N SER A 164 6.43 12.31 -14.00
CA SER A 164 7.57 11.95 -13.17
C SER A 164 7.40 10.55 -12.57
N TRP A 165 8.48 10.00 -12.02
CA TRP A 165 8.46 8.68 -11.39
C TRP A 165 7.52 8.62 -10.18
N MET A 166 7.48 9.67 -9.35
CA MET A 166 6.69 9.70 -8.11
C MET A 166 5.34 10.40 -8.26
N GLY A 167 4.99 10.83 -9.47
CA GLY A 167 3.77 11.57 -9.77
C GLY A 167 3.71 12.96 -9.16
N TRP A 168 2.52 13.54 -9.22
CA TRP A 168 2.17 14.83 -8.64
C TRP A 168 1.04 14.65 -7.63
N SER A 169 1.25 15.08 -6.39
CA SER A 169 0.34 14.79 -5.27
C SER A 169 -0.34 16.05 -4.74
N ASN A 170 -1.68 16.06 -4.78
CA ASN A 170 -2.51 17.03 -4.08
C ASN A 170 -3.26 16.32 -2.95
N GLY A 171 -3.27 16.88 -1.75
CA GLY A 171 -3.87 16.27 -0.58
C GLY A 171 -4.92 17.13 0.09
N HIS A 172 -5.86 16.48 0.75
CA HIS A 172 -6.85 17.10 1.63
C HIS A 172 -7.21 16.18 2.79
N TRP A 173 -7.90 16.73 3.78
CA TRP A 173 -8.36 15.99 4.95
C TRP A 173 -9.85 15.68 4.86
N GLU A 174 -10.20 14.42 5.06
CA GLU A 174 -11.57 13.94 5.26
C GLU A 174 -11.69 13.37 6.68
N GLY A 175 -12.07 14.21 7.64
CA GLY A 175 -12.10 13.81 9.05
C GLY A 175 -10.70 13.42 9.56
N GLU A 176 -10.50 12.13 9.87
CA GLU A 176 -9.22 11.56 10.31
C GLU A 176 -8.29 11.16 9.14
N THR A 177 -8.82 11.10 7.92
CA THR A 177 -8.12 10.52 6.78
C THR A 177 -7.41 11.60 5.97
N LEU A 178 -6.12 11.41 5.72
CA LEU A 178 -5.41 12.12 4.66
C LEU A 178 -5.75 11.43 3.34
N VAL A 179 -6.36 12.17 2.43
CA VAL A 179 -6.62 11.73 1.05
C VAL A 179 -5.61 12.40 0.14
N VAL A 180 -5.02 11.63 -0.77
CA VAL A 180 -4.00 12.12 -1.71
C VAL A 180 -4.41 11.71 -3.11
N ASP A 181 -4.66 12.70 -3.96
CA ASP A 181 -4.88 12.55 -5.40
C ASP A 181 -3.53 12.62 -6.12
N VAL A 182 -3.18 11.57 -6.85
CA VAL A 182 -1.89 11.42 -7.53
C VAL A 182 -2.09 11.24 -9.03
N THR A 183 -1.46 12.10 -9.81
CA THR A 183 -1.51 12.10 -11.28
C THR A 183 -0.12 12.22 -11.88
N SER A 184 -0.01 12.15 -13.22
CA SER A 184 1.23 12.43 -13.97
C SER A 184 2.41 11.53 -13.56
N LEU A 185 2.12 10.25 -13.34
CA LEU A 185 3.14 9.22 -13.25
C LEU A 185 3.61 8.84 -14.66
N ASN A 186 4.90 8.58 -14.84
CA ASN A 186 5.38 7.95 -16.07
C ASN A 186 5.02 6.45 -16.11
N ASP A 187 5.21 5.80 -17.25
CA ASP A 187 4.91 4.37 -17.45
C ASP A 187 6.08 3.43 -17.12
N LEU A 188 7.10 3.95 -16.41
CA LEU A 188 8.36 3.24 -16.16
C LEU A 188 8.42 2.56 -14.80
N THR A 189 7.29 2.36 -14.14
CA THR A 189 7.18 1.72 -12.83
C THR A 189 6.19 0.55 -12.84
N TRP A 190 6.43 -0.41 -11.96
CA TRP A 190 5.55 -1.56 -11.72
C TRP A 190 4.95 -1.45 -10.33
N PHE A 191 3.82 -2.12 -10.12
CA PHE A 191 3.18 -2.23 -8.81
C PHE A 191 3.84 -3.27 -7.91
N ASP A 192 4.46 -4.31 -8.48
CA ASP A 192 5.14 -5.37 -7.73
C ASP A 192 6.06 -6.19 -8.64
N ARG A 193 6.75 -7.16 -8.05
CA ARG A 193 7.62 -8.12 -8.72
C ARG A 193 6.84 -9.10 -9.61
N ALA A 194 5.56 -9.34 -9.34
CA ALA A 194 4.72 -10.24 -10.13
C ALA A 194 4.37 -9.70 -11.53
N GLY A 195 4.87 -8.52 -11.89
CA GLY A 195 4.75 -7.94 -13.22
C GLY A 195 3.51 -7.07 -13.39
N ASN A 196 2.79 -6.79 -12.30
CA ASN A 196 1.65 -5.89 -12.32
C ASN A 196 2.16 -4.47 -12.65
N PHE A 197 1.57 -3.84 -13.66
CA PHE A 197 2.07 -2.58 -14.24
C PHE A 197 0.93 -1.61 -14.54
N HIS A 198 1.29 -0.38 -14.90
CA HIS A 198 0.40 0.66 -15.38
C HIS A 198 1.00 1.39 -16.59
N SER A 199 0.24 2.28 -17.18
CA SER A 199 0.64 3.22 -18.21
C SER A 199 0.82 4.63 -17.65
N ASP A 200 1.10 5.57 -18.54
CA ASP A 200 1.11 7.02 -18.34
C ASP A 200 -0.28 7.60 -18.00
N ALA A 201 -1.36 6.83 -18.19
CA ALA A 201 -2.72 7.24 -17.84
C ALA A 201 -3.11 6.91 -16.37
N LEU A 202 -2.15 6.48 -15.55
CA LEU A 202 -2.39 6.12 -14.16
C LEU A 202 -2.87 7.32 -13.33
N HIS A 203 -3.98 7.12 -12.63
CA HIS A 203 -4.48 7.96 -11.56
C HIS A 203 -4.62 7.11 -10.28
N VAL A 204 -4.13 7.64 -9.17
CA VAL A 204 -4.18 6.95 -7.88
C VAL A 204 -4.78 7.88 -6.84
N VAL A 205 -5.77 7.38 -6.10
CA VAL A 205 -6.30 8.06 -4.90
C VAL A 205 -5.89 7.25 -3.68
N GLU A 206 -4.94 7.78 -2.92
CA GLU A 206 -4.47 7.16 -1.67
C GLU A 206 -5.23 7.70 -0.46
N ARG A 207 -5.39 6.86 0.56
CA ARG A 207 -6.02 7.21 1.84
C ARG A 207 -5.15 6.68 2.98
N TYR A 208 -4.74 7.57 3.88
CA TYR A 208 -4.02 7.23 5.10
C TYR A 208 -4.92 7.54 6.30
N THR A 209 -5.39 6.49 6.97
CA THR A 209 -6.34 6.62 8.09
C THR A 209 -5.75 6.05 9.37
N PRO A 210 -5.54 6.86 10.43
CA PRO A 210 -5.12 6.36 11.74
C PRO A 210 -6.06 5.28 12.29
N ARG A 211 -5.49 4.18 12.76
CA ARG A 211 -6.24 3.09 13.43
C ARG A 211 -5.83 2.92 14.88
N SER A 212 -4.61 3.32 15.22
CA SER A 212 -4.09 3.45 16.59
C SER A 212 -2.92 4.43 16.60
N ALA A 213 -2.24 4.58 17.74
CA ALA A 213 -1.01 5.38 17.82
C ALA A 213 0.10 4.86 16.87
N ASP A 214 0.10 3.54 16.63
CA ASP A 214 1.19 2.82 15.95
C ASP A 214 0.75 2.12 14.66
N THR A 215 -0.49 2.35 14.21
CA THR A 215 -1.00 1.76 12.96
C THR A 215 -1.80 2.76 12.12
N LEU A 216 -1.56 2.74 10.82
CA LEU A 216 -2.42 3.37 9.81
C LEU A 216 -3.08 2.28 8.96
N ASN A 217 -4.30 2.54 8.50
CA ASN A 217 -4.84 1.85 7.34
C ASN A 217 -4.44 2.65 6.10
N TYR A 218 -3.76 2.00 5.16
CA TYR A 218 -3.46 2.55 3.85
C TYR A 218 -4.37 1.89 2.82
N GLU A 219 -4.99 2.72 1.99
CA GLU A 219 -5.75 2.28 0.83
C GLU A 219 -5.29 3.06 -0.40
N ALA A 220 -5.30 2.43 -1.57
CA ALA A 220 -5.10 3.13 -2.82
C ALA A 220 -6.10 2.61 -3.86
N THR A 221 -6.90 3.53 -4.41
CA THR A 221 -7.76 3.26 -5.57
C THR A 221 -6.96 3.57 -6.82
N ILE A 222 -6.94 2.63 -7.76
CA ILE A 222 -6.09 2.64 -8.94
C ILE A 222 -6.98 2.68 -10.17
N GLU A 223 -6.77 3.68 -11.00
CA GLU A 223 -7.49 3.89 -12.26
C GLU A 223 -6.48 4.05 -13.39
N ASP A 224 -6.58 3.19 -14.40
CA ASP A 224 -5.82 3.32 -15.64
C ASP A 224 -6.63 2.68 -16.77
N PRO A 225 -7.33 3.49 -17.60
CA PRO A 225 -8.20 2.96 -18.65
C PRO A 225 -7.44 2.31 -19.81
N LYS A 226 -6.11 2.47 -19.91
CA LYS A 226 -5.28 1.78 -20.92
C LYS A 226 -4.88 0.37 -20.46
N VAL A 227 -4.98 0.06 -19.17
CA VAL A 227 -4.52 -1.21 -18.59
C VAL A 227 -5.65 -2.00 -17.93
N PHE A 228 -6.60 -1.32 -17.29
CA PHE A 228 -7.68 -1.91 -16.51
C PHE A 228 -9.05 -1.58 -17.07
N SER A 229 -9.99 -2.51 -16.92
CA SER A 229 -11.39 -2.37 -17.37
C SER A 229 -12.26 -1.58 -16.38
N ARG A 230 -11.83 -1.43 -15.13
CA ARG A 230 -12.50 -0.66 -14.07
C ARG A 230 -11.49 -0.27 -12.98
N PRO A 231 -11.81 0.75 -12.16
CA PRO A 231 -11.08 1.02 -10.92
C PRO A 231 -11.01 -0.21 -10.02
N TRP A 232 -9.90 -0.35 -9.31
CA TRP A 232 -9.69 -1.38 -8.30
C TRP A 232 -8.90 -0.82 -7.11
N LYS A 233 -8.87 -1.55 -6.00
CA LYS A 233 -8.35 -1.02 -4.73
C LYS A 233 -7.42 -2.01 -4.06
N ILE A 234 -6.37 -1.47 -3.44
CA ILE A 234 -5.55 -2.18 -2.45
C ILE A 234 -5.81 -1.64 -1.05
N SER A 235 -5.69 -2.49 -0.03
CA SER A 235 -5.77 -2.09 1.38
C SER A 235 -4.81 -2.89 2.23
N MET A 236 -4.05 -2.19 3.09
CA MET A 236 -3.12 -2.84 4.02
C MET A 236 -2.83 -1.96 5.25
N PRO A 237 -2.47 -2.57 6.38
CA PRO A 237 -1.96 -1.82 7.52
C PRO A 237 -0.52 -1.36 7.27
N LEU A 238 -0.20 -0.17 7.78
CA LEU A 238 1.15 0.33 7.95
C LEU A 238 1.46 0.40 9.43
N TYR A 239 2.66 -0.04 9.79
CA TYR A 239 3.10 -0.14 11.18
C TYR A 239 4.17 0.89 11.48
N ARG A 240 4.03 1.56 12.62
CA ARG A 240 5.05 2.51 13.09
C ARG A 240 6.31 1.75 13.51
N ARG A 241 7.48 2.28 13.16
CA ARG A 241 8.76 1.90 13.77
C ARG A 241 8.84 2.49 15.18
N VAL A 242 8.86 1.63 16.20
CA VAL A 242 8.77 2.00 17.63
C VAL A 242 10.10 1.86 18.37
N GLU A 243 11.18 1.52 17.66
CA GLU A 243 12.50 1.46 18.25
C GLU A 243 12.91 2.82 18.83
N LYS A 244 13.58 2.82 20.00
CA LYS A 244 13.96 4.06 20.71
C LYS A 244 14.79 5.02 19.87
N ASN A 245 15.57 4.48 18.92
CA ASN A 245 16.44 5.22 17.99
C ASN A 245 16.00 5.01 16.54
N ALA A 246 14.71 4.75 16.29
CA ALA A 246 14.17 4.62 14.95
C ALA A 246 14.53 5.87 14.13
N LYS A 247 15.21 5.63 13.01
CA LYS A 247 15.61 6.64 12.04
C LYS A 247 15.50 6.03 10.66
N LEU A 248 15.09 6.84 9.70
CA LEU A 248 15.14 6.44 8.30
C LEU A 248 16.61 6.32 7.90
N LEU A 249 17.01 5.17 7.35
CA LEU A 249 18.37 4.97 6.86
C LEU A 249 18.45 5.28 5.38
N GLU A 250 19.67 5.24 4.86
CA GLU A 250 19.94 5.44 3.45
C GLU A 250 20.08 4.09 2.76
N TYR A 251 19.27 3.86 1.71
CA TYR A 251 19.41 2.71 0.82
C TYR A 251 19.67 3.18 -0.62
N LYS A 252 20.93 3.57 -0.90
CA LYS A 252 21.39 3.93 -2.25
C LYS A 252 21.76 2.70 -3.05
N CYS A 253 20.76 2.02 -3.58
CA CYS A 253 20.93 0.75 -4.29
C CYS A 253 21.61 0.81 -5.67
N VAL A 254 21.94 2.00 -6.19
CA VAL A 254 22.49 2.14 -7.55
C VAL A 254 23.79 1.36 -7.69
N GLU A 255 24.66 1.44 -6.68
CA GLU A 255 25.94 0.71 -6.64
C GLU A 255 25.73 -0.82 -6.66
N PHE A 256 24.61 -1.31 -6.14
CA PHE A 256 24.29 -2.74 -6.09
C PHE A 256 23.70 -3.26 -7.42
N ALA A 257 23.24 -2.35 -8.29
CA ALA A 257 22.67 -2.68 -9.60
C ALA A 257 23.67 -2.51 -10.76
N GLU A 258 24.89 -2.04 -10.50
CA GLU A 258 25.87 -1.72 -11.56
C GLU A 258 26.25 -2.92 -12.43
N GLU A 259 26.51 -4.10 -11.85
CA GLU A 259 26.86 -5.29 -12.64
C GLU A 259 25.69 -5.73 -13.53
N LEU A 260 24.45 -5.57 -13.05
CA LEU A 260 23.25 -5.86 -13.84
C LEU A 260 23.10 -4.90 -15.03
N LEU A 261 23.35 -3.60 -14.80
CA LEU A 261 23.16 -2.55 -15.79
C LEU A 261 24.31 -2.45 -16.79
N TYR A 262 25.54 -2.52 -16.30
CA TYR A 262 26.75 -2.17 -17.05
C TYR A 262 27.72 -3.33 -17.22
N GLY A 263 27.53 -4.46 -16.53
CA GLY A 263 28.34 -5.67 -16.70
C GLY A 263 28.48 -6.10 -18.17
N PRO A 264 27.40 -6.11 -18.98
CA PRO A 264 27.49 -6.40 -20.41
C PRO A 264 28.32 -5.39 -21.24
N LEU A 265 28.52 -4.18 -20.73
CA LEU A 265 29.32 -3.12 -21.37
C LEU A 265 30.79 -3.13 -20.92
N ARG A 266 31.14 -3.92 -19.90
CA ARG A 266 32.52 -4.06 -19.43
C ARG A 266 33.36 -4.68 -20.55
N LYS A 267 34.44 -4.01 -20.96
CA LYS A 267 35.43 -4.61 -21.87
C LYS A 267 35.95 -5.89 -21.24
N LYS A 268 35.93 -6.99 -22.00
CA LYS A 268 36.64 -8.22 -21.60
C LYS A 268 38.12 -7.86 -21.53
N GLN A 269 38.68 -7.86 -20.32
CA GLN A 269 40.12 -7.79 -20.09
C GLN A 269 40.73 -9.18 -20.28
#